data_AF-A0A850SMT8-F1
#
_entry.id   AF-A0A850SMT8-F1
#
_cell.length_a   1.000
_cell.length_b   1.000
_cell.length_c   1.000
_cell.angle_alpha   90.00
_cell.angle_beta   90.00
_cell.angle_gamma   90.00
#
_symmetry.space_group_name_H-M   'P 1'
#
loop_
_entity.id
_entity.type
_entity.pdbx_description
1 polymer ?
#
loop_
_entity_poly.entity_id
_entity_poly.type
_entity_poly.pdbx_seq_one_letter_code
_entity_poly.pdbx_strand_id
1 'polypeptide(L)' 'MVSENTKEIVKNLYTSGIPEEFVAMQVDLEIPVVIQILKEAGVYRE' A
#
# COMPACT_ATOMS: atom_id res chain seq x y z
N MET A 1 2.08 14.07 -4.29
CA MET A 1 2.09 13.54 -2.92
C MET A 1 0.87 12.65 -2.76
N VAL A 2 1.04 11.40 -2.33
CA VAL A 2 -0.08 10.49 -2.05
C VAL A 2 -0.83 10.98 -0.81
N SER A 3 -2.16 11.06 -0.87
CA SER A 3 -2.95 11.55 0.26
C SER A 3 -2.86 10.62 1.47
N GLU A 4 -2.99 11.15 2.68
CA GLU A 4 -2.99 10.33 3.91
C GLU A 4 -4.11 9.28 3.90
N ASN A 5 -5.29 9.62 3.40
CA ASN A 5 -6.39 8.67 3.21
C ASN A 5 -6.01 7.52 2.28
N THR A 6 -5.30 7.79 1.18
CA THR A 6 -4.82 6.75 0.27
C THR A 6 -3.80 5.83 0.97
N LYS A 7 -2.91 6.38 1.81
CA LYS A 7 -1.95 5.58 2.59
C LYS A 7 -2.65 4.66 3.58
N GLU A 8 -3.71 5.14 4.25
CA GLU A 8 -4.52 4.32 5.14
C GLU A 8 -5.23 3.18 4.38
N ILE A 9 -5.79 3.45 3.20
CA ILE A 9 -6.39 2.43 2.34
C ILE A 9 -5.35 1.36 1.96
N VAL A 10 -4.17 1.77 1.50
CA VAL A 10 -3.06 0.87 1.14
C VAL A 10 -2.71 -0.05 2.31
N LYS A 11 -2.53 0.52 3.51
CA LYS A 11 -2.22 -0.24 4.73
C LYS A 11 -3.33 -1.23 5.07
N ASN A 12 -4.59 -0.80 5.03
CA ASN A 12 -5.74 -1.63 5.38
C ASN A 12 -5.90 -2.81 4.41
N LEU A 13 -5.75 -2.58 3.11
CA LEU A 13 -5.81 -3.63 2.10
C LEU A 13 -4.67 -4.64 2.30
N TYR A 14 -3.44 -4.17 2.45
CA TYR A 14 -2.28 -5.04 2.64
C TYR A 14 -2.35 -5.87 3.92
N THR A 15 -2.73 -5.25 5.05
CA THR A 15 -2.90 -5.95 6.33
C THR A 15 -4.08 -6.94 6.33
N SER A 16 -5.00 -6.82 5.38
CA SER A 16 -6.07 -7.80 5.12
C SER A 16 -5.60 -9.00 4.30
N GLY A 17 -4.30 -9.09 3.98
CA GLY A 17 -3.71 -10.20 3.23
C GLY A 17 -3.78 -10.04 1.70
N ILE A 18 -4.10 -8.83 1.21
CA ILE A 18 -4.11 -8.55 -0.23
C ILE A 18 -2.66 -8.28 -0.67
N PRO A 19 -2.12 -9.01 -1.66
CA PRO A 19 -0.77 -8.76 -2.15
C PRO A 19 -0.63 -7.36 -2.75
N GLU A 20 0.56 -6.78 -2.62
CA GLU A 20 0.87 -5.40 -3.00
C GLU A 20 0.56 -5.09 -4.47
N GLU A 21 0.67 -6.07 -5.38
CA GLU A 21 0.32 -5.94 -6.79
C GLU A 21 -1.17 -5.61 -6.99
N PHE A 22 -2.03 -6.28 -6.21
CA PHE A 22 -3.48 -6.03 -6.24
C PHE A 22 -3.84 -4.73 -5.52
N VAL A 23 -3.13 -4.40 -4.44
CA VAL A 23 -3.31 -3.11 -3.76
C VAL A 23 -2.98 -1.96 -4.73
N ALA A 24 -1.83 -2.02 -5.39
CA ALA A 24 -1.39 -1.06 -6.40
C ALA A 24 -2.43 -0.84 -7.50
N MET A 25 -3.01 -1.94 -8.02
CA MET A 25 -4.09 -1.87 -9.00
C MET A 25 -5.37 -1.21 -8.47
N GLN A 26 -5.76 -1.47 -7.22
CA GLN A 26 -6.99 -0.92 -6.63
C GLN A 26 -6.91 0.58 -6.33
N VAL A 27 -5.73 1.05 -5.90
CA VAL A 27 -5.52 2.46 -5.53
C VAL A 27 -4.90 3.30 -6.65
N ASP A 28 -4.76 2.73 -7.85
CA ASP A 28 -4.14 3.37 -9.03
C ASP A 28 -2.75 3.95 -8.73
N LEU A 29 -1.91 3.15 -8.07
CA LEU A 29 -0.52 3.48 -7.75
C LEU A 29 0.42 2.46 -8.35
N GLU A 30 1.66 2.87 -8.62
CA GLU A 30 2.71 1.92 -9.00
C GLU A 30 3.12 1.06 -7.80
N ILE A 31 3.49 -0.20 -8.05
CA ILE A 31 3.92 -1.16 -7.01
C ILE A 31 5.05 -0.57 -6.13
N PRO A 32 6.10 0.09 -6.67
CA PRO A 32 7.15 0.69 -5.84
C PRO A 32 6.62 1.75 -4.86
N VAL A 33 5.57 2.49 -5.24
CA VAL A 33 4.94 3.51 -4.38
C VAL A 33 4.18 2.83 -3.23
N VAL A 34 3.44 1.76 -3.53
CA VAL A 34 2.76 0.95 -2.50
C VAL A 34 3.78 0.36 -1.52
N ILE A 35 4.87 -0.23 -2.01
CA ILE A 35 5.93 -0.79 -1.16
C ILE A 35 6.53 0.31 -0.27
N GLN A 36 6.81 1.50 -0.82
CA GLN A 36 7.32 2.62 -0.02
C GLN A 36 6.35 2.99 1.11
N ILE A 37 5.06 3.14 0.81
CA ILE A 37 4.02 3.46 1.81
C ILE A 37 3.98 2.39 2.92
N LEU A 38 4.03 1.11 2.55
CA LEU A 38 3.99 0.00 3.50
C LEU A 38 5.26 -0.06 4.37
N LYS A 39 6.43 0.29 3.82
CA LYS A 39 7.70 0.40 4.56
C LYS A 39 7.69 1.59 5.52
N GLU A 40 7.22 2.76 5.06
CA GLU A 40 7.04 3.96 5.90
C GLU A 40 6.06 3.70 7.05
N ALA A 41 5.04 2.87 6.81
CA ALA A 41 4.07 2.44 7.82
C ALA A 41 4.55 1.28 8.72
N GLY A 42 5.72 0.68 8.44
CA GLY A 42 6.29 -0.41 9.23
C GLY A 42 5.51 -1.73 9.16
N VAL A 43 4.70 -1.94 8.11
CA VAL A 43 3.85 -3.14 7.97
C VAL A 43 4.27 -4.07 6.84
N TYR A 44 5.15 -3.64 5.94
CA TYR A 44 5.63 -4.44 4.81
C TYR A 44 6.33 -5.72 5.27
N ARG A 45 5.90 -6.87 4.74
CA ARG A 45 6.49 -8.20 4.97
C ARG A 45 7.08 -8.66 3.63
N GLU A 46 8.39 -8.95 3.63
CA GLU A 46 9.12 -9.49 2.47
C GLU A 46 8.59 -10.88 2.04
#